data_AF-A0A7J3DJT2-F1
#
_entry.id   AF-A0A7J3DJT2-F1
#
_cell.length_a   1.000
_cell.length_b   1.000
_cell.length_c   1.000
_cell.angle_alpha   90.00
_cell.angle_beta   90.00
_cell.angle_gamma   90.00
#
_symmetry.space_group_name_H-M   'P 1'
#
loop_
_entity.id
_entity.type
_entity.pdbx_description
1 polymer ?
#
loop_
_entity_poly.entity_id
_entity_poly.type
_entity_poly.pdbx_seq_one_letter_code
_entity_poly.pdbx_strand_id
1 'polypeptide(L)'
;MGVDKDSVVEKIETGPLQKFKNQNIILKKFGKEALMVYNAFDGKKTLGEIAKETGLEEVKVIEMVNFMLEKGVAIAKGEEPIKPKEEKVEEKPPEIAPEMQKEEMAKEEAKEAAVEAKEEEIKPAIKPEEKIEIRPEEKPPEEKELTPVDKIIYDKYGKIGLEVYNRIDGVRTAEQIMAEVGISEEKLVEILNFLEEKGIIKLEHPEKKKKVEEKKEKFGPMTGELEEVEEEEKLPGELSPIELPIKAKGMDVIKGIKARAGILLSYGNEGGKIFDSIDGKSDVIQISKKLRVPIYTVRKIMKDLEKEGVVVLKPLTRKEIRKRYGEDAYTIFKKYGLEGVMLYELIGGEMNFKQMADMIYAEKKDRANVVDMFLFIHKVLGIELPVDKELLYKQLES
;
A
#
# COMPACT_ATOMS: atom_id res chain seq x y z
N MET A 1 -12.19 -24.23 -26.04
CA MET A 1 -11.21 -23.50 -26.86
C MET A 1 -9.94 -24.30 -26.78
N GLY A 2 -9.40 -24.75 -27.92
CA GLY A 2 -8.18 -25.55 -27.91
C GLY A 2 -7.00 -24.66 -28.26
N VAL A 3 -6.01 -24.59 -27.39
CA VAL A 3 -4.71 -23.99 -27.74
C VAL A 3 -3.87 -24.95 -28.56
N ASP A 4 -3.01 -24.40 -29.41
CA ASP A 4 -2.03 -25.14 -30.20
C ASP A 4 -0.60 -24.82 -29.74
N LYS A 5 0.39 -25.50 -30.35
CA LYS A 5 1.81 -25.33 -30.01
C LYS A 5 2.34 -23.90 -30.18
N ASP A 6 1.70 -23.10 -31.03
CA ASP A 6 2.13 -21.74 -31.39
C ASP A 6 1.45 -20.69 -30.51
N SER A 7 0.49 -21.11 -29.68
CA SER A 7 -0.22 -20.27 -28.73
C SER A 7 0.73 -19.76 -27.63
N VAL A 8 0.52 -18.51 -27.21
CA VAL A 8 1.24 -17.86 -26.11
C VAL A 8 0.29 -17.68 -24.94
N VAL A 9 0.73 -18.03 -23.74
CA VAL A 9 -0.10 -18.07 -22.53
C VAL A 9 0.52 -17.21 -21.42
N GLU A 10 -0.34 -16.53 -20.66
CA GLU A 10 0.03 -15.70 -19.52
C GLU A 10 -0.70 -16.16 -18.25
N LYS A 11 -0.06 -16.01 -17.09
CA LYS A 11 -0.64 -16.37 -15.78
C LYS A 11 -1.68 -15.34 -15.36
N ILE A 12 -2.74 -15.78 -14.70
CA ILE A 12 -3.63 -14.88 -13.96
C ILE A 12 -3.27 -14.98 -12.46
N GLU A 13 -2.44 -14.06 -12.00
CA GLU A 13 -2.05 -13.95 -10.60
C GLU A 13 -2.29 -12.52 -10.10
N THR A 14 -3.28 -12.34 -9.21
CA THR A 14 -3.55 -11.06 -8.56
C THR A 14 -2.68 -10.83 -7.31
N GLY A 15 -2.02 -11.88 -6.81
CA GLY A 15 -1.14 -11.82 -5.65
C GLY A 15 -0.69 -13.22 -5.17
N PRO A 16 0.08 -13.29 -4.07
CA PRO A 16 0.62 -14.55 -3.52
C PRO A 16 -0.45 -15.59 -3.18
N LEU A 17 -1.62 -15.17 -2.67
CA LEU A 17 -2.72 -16.09 -2.38
C LEU A 17 -3.22 -16.81 -3.64
N GLN A 18 -3.53 -16.02 -4.67
CA GLN A 18 -4.06 -16.56 -5.92
C GLN A 18 -3.02 -17.48 -6.57
N LYS A 19 -1.75 -17.07 -6.57
CA LYS A 19 -0.63 -17.90 -7.01
C LYS A 19 -0.58 -19.23 -6.27
N PHE A 20 -0.68 -19.22 -4.94
CA PHE A 20 -0.68 -20.44 -4.15
C PHE A 20 -1.88 -21.34 -4.45
N LYS A 21 -3.09 -20.78 -4.56
CA LYS A 21 -4.30 -21.50 -4.95
C LYS A 21 -4.14 -22.14 -6.34
N ASN A 22 -3.69 -21.38 -7.32
CA ASN A 22 -3.41 -21.84 -8.68
C ASN A 22 -2.40 -23.00 -8.67
N GLN A 23 -1.27 -22.83 -7.98
CA GLN A 23 -0.23 -23.86 -7.86
C GLN A 23 -0.78 -25.13 -7.20
N ASN A 24 -1.61 -25.01 -6.15
CA ASN A 24 -2.19 -26.17 -5.47
C ASN A 24 -3.17 -26.94 -6.38
N ILE A 25 -4.03 -26.23 -7.12
CA ILE A 25 -4.95 -26.85 -8.09
C ILE A 25 -4.18 -27.63 -9.16
N ILE A 26 -3.11 -27.03 -9.70
CA ILE A 26 -2.25 -27.67 -10.71
C ILE A 26 -1.53 -28.89 -10.12
N LEU A 27 -0.93 -28.72 -8.93
CA LEU A 27 -0.18 -29.77 -8.24
C LEU A 27 -1.06 -30.98 -7.92
N LYS A 28 -2.29 -30.74 -7.43
CA LYS A 28 -3.27 -31.81 -7.15
C LYS A 28 -3.63 -32.61 -8.41
N LYS A 29 -3.69 -31.98 -9.59
CA LYS A 29 -4.12 -32.63 -10.84
C LYS A 29 -2.99 -33.34 -11.59
N PHE A 30 -1.84 -32.70 -11.74
CA PHE A 30 -0.77 -33.14 -12.64
C PHE A 30 0.61 -33.29 -11.96
N GLY A 31 0.72 -32.96 -10.67
CA GLY A 31 1.98 -33.06 -9.94
C GLY A 31 3.00 -31.97 -10.29
N LYS A 32 4.28 -32.25 -10.00
CA LYS A 32 5.38 -31.28 -10.09
C LYS A 32 5.71 -30.85 -11.53
N GLU A 33 5.51 -31.71 -12.51
CA GLU A 33 5.81 -31.42 -13.91
C GLU A 33 4.95 -30.26 -14.43
N ALA A 34 3.66 -30.23 -14.09
CA ALA A 34 2.78 -29.14 -14.49
C ALA A 34 3.08 -27.82 -13.78
N LEU A 35 3.68 -27.86 -12.58
CA LEU A 35 4.19 -26.63 -11.94
C LEU A 35 5.37 -26.04 -12.72
N MET A 36 6.21 -26.86 -13.34
CA MET A 36 7.30 -26.36 -14.21
C MET A 36 6.71 -25.66 -15.44
N VAL A 37 5.71 -26.28 -16.09
CA VAL A 37 4.98 -25.68 -17.22
C VAL A 37 4.32 -24.36 -16.80
N TYR A 38 3.59 -24.36 -15.68
CA TYR A 38 2.96 -23.16 -15.15
C TYR A 38 3.99 -22.07 -14.88
N ASN A 39 5.08 -22.38 -14.17
CA ASN A 39 6.12 -21.39 -13.87
C ASN A 39 6.79 -20.81 -15.13
N ALA A 40 6.83 -21.56 -16.23
CA ALA A 40 7.38 -21.10 -17.50
C ALA A 40 6.49 -20.08 -18.25
N PHE A 41 5.23 -19.87 -17.86
CA PHE A 41 4.37 -18.85 -18.47
C PHE A 41 4.88 -17.44 -18.15
N ASP A 42 5.24 -16.70 -19.20
CA ASP A 42 5.76 -15.34 -19.14
C ASP A 42 5.08 -14.37 -20.14
N GLY A 43 4.04 -14.84 -20.84
CA GLY A 43 3.32 -14.08 -21.86
C GLY A 43 4.11 -13.83 -23.16
N LYS A 44 5.27 -14.51 -23.31
CA LYS A 44 6.18 -14.35 -24.45
C LYS A 44 6.47 -15.67 -25.16
N LYS A 45 6.69 -16.75 -24.40
CA LYS A 45 7.02 -18.08 -24.97
C LYS A 45 5.80 -18.79 -25.53
N THR A 46 6.00 -19.54 -26.61
CA THR A 46 4.96 -20.43 -27.15
C THR A 46 4.93 -21.76 -26.38
N LEU A 47 3.83 -22.50 -26.47
CA LEU A 47 3.73 -23.82 -25.83
C LEU A 47 4.79 -24.81 -26.34
N GLY A 48 5.18 -24.73 -27.62
CA GLY A 48 6.27 -25.54 -28.17
C GLY A 48 7.65 -25.20 -27.58
N GLU A 49 7.91 -23.93 -27.26
CA GLU A 49 9.15 -23.52 -26.57
C GLU A 49 9.16 -24.01 -25.11
N ILE A 50 8.02 -23.90 -24.42
CA ILE A 50 7.87 -24.39 -23.04
C ILE A 50 8.05 -25.91 -22.97
N ALA A 51 7.51 -26.66 -23.94
CA ALA A 51 7.70 -28.10 -24.04
C ALA A 51 9.18 -28.48 -24.16
N LYS A 52 9.93 -27.77 -25.01
CA LYS A 52 11.39 -27.96 -25.17
C LYS A 52 12.16 -27.63 -23.89
N GLU A 53 11.81 -26.54 -23.21
CA GLU A 53 12.47 -26.11 -21.97
C GLU A 53 12.22 -27.07 -20.80
N THR A 54 10.99 -27.58 -20.69
CA THR A 54 10.59 -28.50 -19.62
C THR A 54 10.96 -29.95 -19.91
N GLY A 55 11.27 -30.29 -21.17
CA GLY A 55 11.53 -31.66 -21.60
C GLY A 55 10.29 -32.54 -21.64
N LEU A 56 9.10 -31.94 -21.67
CA LEU A 56 7.81 -32.64 -21.73
C LEU A 56 7.32 -32.75 -23.18
N GLU A 57 6.52 -33.77 -23.46
CA GLU A 57 5.88 -33.91 -24.77
C GLU A 57 4.87 -32.78 -25.01
N GLU A 58 4.86 -32.22 -26.23
CA GLU A 58 3.99 -31.08 -26.60
C GLU A 58 2.51 -31.36 -26.30
N VAL A 59 2.05 -32.58 -26.57
CA VAL A 59 0.67 -33.01 -26.32
C VAL A 59 0.32 -32.91 -24.83
N LYS A 60 1.24 -33.32 -23.95
CA LYS A 60 1.07 -33.27 -22.50
C LYS A 60 1.06 -31.82 -21.99
N VAL A 61 1.92 -30.96 -22.54
CA VAL A 61 1.93 -29.53 -22.22
C VAL A 61 0.61 -28.86 -22.63
N ILE A 62 0.11 -29.15 -23.84
CA ILE A 62 -1.18 -28.64 -24.32
C ILE A 62 -2.33 -29.10 -23.42
N GLU A 63 -2.34 -30.36 -22.98
CA GLU A 63 -3.33 -30.86 -22.03
C GLU A 63 -3.32 -30.09 -20.70
N MET A 64 -2.13 -29.92 -20.11
CA MET A 64 -1.95 -29.16 -18.87
C MET A 64 -2.41 -27.70 -19.01
N VAL A 65 -2.07 -27.06 -20.13
CA VAL A 65 -2.44 -25.67 -20.41
C VAL A 65 -3.95 -25.52 -20.58
N ASN A 66 -4.61 -26.43 -21.32
CA ASN A 66 -6.06 -26.41 -21.49
C ASN A 66 -6.79 -26.49 -20.14
N PHE A 67 -6.32 -27.33 -19.22
CA PHE A 67 -6.86 -27.37 -17.85
C PHE A 67 -6.66 -26.05 -17.10
N MET A 68 -5.49 -25.40 -17.24
CA MET A 68 -5.24 -24.10 -16.59
C MET A 68 -6.12 -22.98 -17.17
N LEU A 69 -6.38 -22.98 -18.48
CA LEU A 69 -7.32 -22.07 -19.13
C LEU A 69 -8.75 -22.30 -18.63
N GLU A 70 -9.18 -23.57 -18.55
CA GLU A 70 -10.51 -23.95 -18.06
C GLU A 70 -10.74 -23.52 -16.61
N LYS A 71 -9.72 -23.64 -15.75
CA LYS A 71 -9.79 -23.22 -14.35
C LYS A 71 -9.53 -21.72 -14.13
N GLY A 72 -9.33 -20.93 -15.19
CA GLY A 72 -9.05 -19.50 -15.09
C GLY A 72 -7.72 -19.17 -14.41
N VAL A 73 -6.79 -20.11 -14.42
CA VAL A 73 -5.44 -19.98 -13.85
C VAL A 73 -4.48 -19.29 -14.84
N ALA A 74 -4.79 -19.38 -16.13
CA ALA A 74 -4.03 -18.77 -17.21
C ALA A 74 -4.98 -18.22 -18.29
N ILE A 75 -4.46 -17.37 -19.17
CA ILE A 75 -5.15 -16.85 -20.36
C ILE A 75 -4.28 -17.00 -21.61
N ALA A 76 -4.92 -17.36 -22.72
CA ALA A 76 -4.27 -17.31 -24.04
C ALA A 76 -4.23 -15.86 -24.52
N LYS A 77 -3.07 -15.45 -25.06
CA LYS A 77 -2.86 -14.08 -25.53
C LYS A 77 -3.78 -13.79 -26.72
N GLY A 78 -4.63 -12.77 -26.58
CA GLY A 78 -5.61 -12.38 -27.60
C GLY A 78 -7.02 -12.91 -27.36
N GLU A 79 -7.24 -13.71 -26.31
CA GLU A 79 -8.57 -14.10 -25.85
C GLU A 79 -8.99 -13.27 -24.62
N GLU A 80 -10.29 -12.99 -24.49
CA GLU A 80 -10.82 -12.35 -23.28
C GLU A 80 -10.78 -13.33 -22.10
N PRO A 81 -10.53 -12.83 -20.87
CA PRO A 81 -10.49 -13.68 -19.69
C PRO A 81 -11.84 -14.38 -19.49
N ILE A 82 -11.83 -15.70 -19.57
CA ILE A 82 -13.00 -16.51 -19.25
C ILE A 82 -13.29 -16.28 -17.76
N LYS A 83 -14.42 -15.62 -17.45
CA LYS A 83 -14.85 -15.48 -16.07
C LYS A 83 -14.94 -16.89 -15.49
N PRO A 84 -14.20 -17.20 -14.39
CA PRO A 84 -14.27 -18.52 -13.80
C PRO A 84 -15.73 -18.80 -13.49
N LYS A 85 -16.29 -19.88 -14.07
CA LYS A 85 -17.55 -20.40 -13.55
C LYS A 85 -17.27 -20.68 -12.08
N GLU A 86 -18.00 -20.02 -11.18
CA GLU A 86 -17.98 -20.33 -9.76
C GLU A 86 -18.48 -21.76 -9.57
N GLU A 87 -17.60 -22.71 -9.84
CA GLU A 87 -17.76 -24.07 -9.43
C GLU A 87 -17.59 -24.01 -7.92
N LYS A 88 -18.72 -24.07 -7.18
CA LYS A 88 -18.71 -24.40 -5.76
C LYS A 88 -18.01 -25.75 -5.66
N VAL A 89 -16.70 -25.71 -5.43
CA VAL A 89 -15.93 -26.88 -5.02
C VAL A 89 -16.42 -27.16 -3.61
N GLU A 90 -17.49 -27.96 -3.52
CA GLU A 90 -17.90 -28.61 -2.29
C GLU A 90 -16.77 -29.62 -1.99
N GLU A 91 -15.71 -29.13 -1.33
CA GLU A 91 -14.66 -29.97 -0.76
C GLU A 91 -15.33 -30.83 0.30
N LYS A 92 -15.83 -32.01 -0.12
CA LYS A 92 -16.13 -33.07 0.81
C LYS A 92 -14.81 -33.40 1.50
N PRO A 93 -14.70 -33.24 2.84
CA PRO A 93 -13.53 -33.69 3.56
C PRO A 93 -13.33 -35.18 3.24
N PRO A 94 -12.08 -35.65 3.05
CA PRO A 94 -11.83 -37.07 2.85
C PRO A 94 -12.44 -37.86 4.01
N GLU A 95 -13.40 -38.70 3.67
CA GLU A 95 -14.17 -39.55 4.58
C GLU A 95 -13.25 -40.64 5.16
N ILE A 96 -12.54 -40.29 6.23
CA ILE A 96 -11.93 -41.25 7.14
C ILE A 96 -12.96 -41.51 8.23
N ALA A 97 -13.74 -42.58 8.07
CA ALA A 97 -14.51 -43.20 9.15
C ALA A 97 -13.65 -44.29 9.83
N PRO A 98 -13.90 -44.68 11.12
CA PRO A 98 -15.16 -44.48 11.83
C PRO A 98 -15.08 -44.03 13.32
N GLU A 99 -16.25 -43.52 13.75
CA GLU A 99 -16.95 -43.74 15.03
C GLU A 99 -16.72 -42.91 16.32
N MET A 100 -17.87 -42.46 16.86
CA MET A 100 -18.22 -42.02 18.23
C MET A 100 -17.74 -40.61 18.66
N GLN A 101 -18.55 -39.66 19.14
CA GLN A 101 -19.89 -39.65 19.77
C GLN A 101 -20.57 -38.27 19.56
N LYS A 102 -21.90 -38.28 19.55
CA LYS A 102 -22.88 -37.18 19.42
C LYS A 102 -23.30 -36.65 20.80
N GLU A 103 -23.59 -35.35 20.91
CA GLU A 103 -24.70 -34.67 21.65
C GLU A 103 -24.51 -33.13 21.50
N GLU A 104 -25.27 -32.39 20.66
CA GLU A 104 -26.55 -31.67 20.88
C GLU A 104 -26.49 -30.62 22.04
N MET A 105 -26.90 -29.34 21.95
CA MET A 105 -28.11 -28.64 21.44
C MET A 105 -27.73 -27.14 21.14
N ALA A 106 -28.22 -26.41 20.11
CA ALA A 106 -29.52 -25.71 19.94
C ALA A 106 -29.97 -24.83 21.14
N LYS A 107 -30.59 -23.65 21.08
CA LYS A 107 -30.97 -22.57 20.12
C LYS A 107 -31.91 -21.64 20.94
N GLU A 108 -31.84 -20.29 20.84
CA GLU A 108 -32.95 -19.31 21.08
C GLU A 108 -32.35 -17.88 21.08
N GLU A 109 -32.70 -16.90 20.24
CA GLU A 109 -33.96 -16.22 19.83
C GLU A 109 -34.40 -15.04 20.72
N ALA A 110 -34.88 -13.99 20.03
CA ALA A 110 -35.04 -12.57 20.38
C ALA A 110 -36.15 -12.20 21.40
N LYS A 111 -36.10 -10.95 21.93
CA LYS A 111 -37.17 -9.91 21.88
C LYS A 111 -36.83 -8.62 22.69
N GLU A 112 -37.03 -7.42 22.11
CA GLU A 112 -38.04 -6.35 22.42
C GLU A 112 -37.94 -5.72 23.83
N ALA A 113 -38.15 -4.43 24.16
CA ALA A 113 -38.83 -3.24 23.61
C ALA A 113 -38.29 -1.96 24.32
N ALA A 114 -38.19 -0.77 23.70
CA ALA A 114 -39.13 0.38 23.72
C ALA A 114 -39.06 1.38 24.91
N VAL A 115 -39.60 2.59 24.67
CA VAL A 115 -39.94 3.76 25.54
C VAL A 115 -38.92 4.91 25.58
N GLU A 116 -39.22 6.21 25.60
CA GLU A 116 -40.21 7.16 25.03
C GLU A 116 -39.84 8.57 25.60
N ALA A 117 -40.03 9.64 24.80
CA ALA A 117 -40.29 11.06 25.14
C ALA A 117 -39.36 11.91 26.05
N LYS A 118 -38.95 13.09 25.55
CA LYS A 118 -39.56 14.43 25.86
C LYS A 118 -38.78 15.63 25.27
N GLU A 119 -39.56 16.63 24.87
CA GLU A 119 -39.23 18.01 24.45
C GLU A 119 -38.56 18.88 25.54
N GLU A 120 -37.78 19.90 25.13
CA GLU A 120 -37.96 21.30 25.59
C GLU A 120 -37.22 22.33 24.70
N GLU A 121 -37.89 23.47 24.45
CA GLU A 121 -37.47 24.65 23.66
C GLU A 121 -36.47 25.54 24.41
N ILE A 122 -35.48 26.17 23.73
CA ILE A 122 -34.96 27.51 24.12
C ILE A 122 -34.47 28.33 22.89
N LYS A 123 -34.92 29.59 22.80
CA LYS A 123 -34.53 30.66 21.84
C LYS A 123 -33.15 31.28 22.16
N PRO A 124 -32.49 31.97 21.21
CA PRO A 124 -31.69 33.13 21.62
C PRO A 124 -31.89 34.40 20.78
N ALA A 125 -31.79 35.53 21.48
CA ALA A 125 -31.79 36.90 20.98
C ALA A 125 -30.36 37.37 20.68
N ILE A 126 -30.18 38.08 19.57
CA ILE A 126 -28.91 38.67 19.12
C ILE A 126 -29.03 40.20 19.14
N LYS A 127 -27.97 40.89 19.59
CA LYS A 127 -27.70 42.32 19.40
C LYS A 127 -26.17 42.57 19.40
N PRO A 128 -25.66 43.71 18.86
CA PRO A 128 -24.87 43.69 17.63
C PRO A 128 -23.46 44.29 17.75
N GLU A 129 -22.66 44.05 16.71
CA GLU A 129 -21.27 44.49 16.52
C GLU A 129 -21.10 45.99 16.20
N GLU A 130 -19.89 46.46 16.51
CA GLU A 130 -19.39 47.83 16.46
C GLU A 130 -18.65 48.10 15.13
N LYS A 131 -18.82 49.32 14.61
CA LYS A 131 -18.34 49.79 13.30
C LYS A 131 -16.84 50.10 13.28
N ILE A 132 -16.16 49.77 12.18
CA ILE A 132 -14.88 50.36 11.79
C ILE A 132 -15.02 50.99 10.40
N GLU A 133 -14.58 52.26 10.29
CA GLU A 133 -14.64 53.13 9.10
C GLU A 133 -13.57 52.79 8.06
N ILE A 134 -13.95 52.83 6.77
CA ILE A 134 -13.05 52.69 5.61
C ILE A 134 -13.03 54.00 4.81
N ARG A 135 -11.82 54.45 4.44
CA ARG A 135 -11.47 55.59 3.56
C ARG A 135 -11.23 55.09 2.11
N PRO A 136 -11.20 55.95 1.07
CA PRO A 136 -11.97 55.76 -0.15
C PRO A 136 -11.20 55.18 -1.34
N GLU A 137 -11.99 54.64 -2.26
CA GLU A 137 -11.70 53.88 -3.47
C GLU A 137 -10.91 54.62 -4.56
N GLU A 138 -10.00 53.89 -5.21
CA GLU A 138 -9.57 54.13 -6.59
C GLU A 138 -10.22 53.10 -7.55
N LYS A 139 -10.63 53.59 -8.71
CA LYS A 139 -11.51 52.95 -9.71
C LYS A 139 -11.02 51.59 -10.25
N PRO A 140 -11.94 50.67 -10.62
CA PRO A 140 -11.60 49.31 -11.03
C PRO A 140 -11.12 49.25 -12.50
N PRO A 141 -10.10 48.43 -12.78
CA PRO A 141 -9.80 47.93 -14.12
C PRO A 141 -10.74 46.78 -14.49
N GLU A 142 -11.17 46.80 -15.76
CA GLU A 142 -11.88 45.79 -16.56
C GLU A 142 -12.30 44.47 -15.86
N GLU A 143 -13.62 44.24 -15.86
CA GLU A 143 -14.33 43.07 -15.32
C GLU A 143 -13.82 41.75 -15.92
N LYS A 144 -12.78 41.18 -15.32
CA LYS A 144 -12.61 39.73 -15.33
C LYS A 144 -13.64 39.17 -14.38
N GLU A 145 -14.45 38.23 -14.85
CA GLU A 145 -15.39 37.49 -14.02
C GLU A 145 -14.62 36.75 -12.93
N LEU A 146 -14.56 37.34 -11.73
CA LEU A 146 -13.91 36.75 -10.57
C LEU A 146 -14.65 35.45 -10.19
N THR A 147 -13.90 34.38 -9.96
CA THR A 147 -14.46 33.13 -9.44
C THR A 147 -15.07 33.37 -8.04
N PRO A 148 -15.96 32.49 -7.54
CA PRO A 148 -16.50 32.63 -6.18
C PRO A 148 -15.43 32.73 -5.10
N VAL A 149 -14.29 32.05 -5.28
CA VAL A 149 -13.13 32.12 -4.39
C VAL A 149 -12.45 33.48 -4.50
N ASP A 150 -12.21 33.96 -5.72
CA ASP A 150 -11.59 35.26 -5.94
C ASP A 150 -12.44 36.40 -5.35
N LYS A 151 -13.78 36.31 -5.44
CA LYS A 151 -14.67 37.30 -4.82
C LYS A 151 -14.48 37.36 -3.31
N ILE A 152 -14.46 36.20 -2.63
CA ILE A 152 -14.26 36.13 -1.18
C ILE A 152 -12.92 36.75 -0.76
N ILE A 153 -11.86 36.52 -1.54
CA ILE A 153 -10.52 37.05 -1.27
C ILE A 153 -10.48 38.56 -1.54
N TYR A 154 -11.04 38.99 -2.67
CA TYR A 154 -11.08 40.40 -3.08
C TYR A 154 -11.91 41.25 -2.10
N ASP A 155 -13.04 40.74 -1.63
CA ASP A 155 -13.91 41.44 -0.69
C ASP A 155 -13.19 41.74 0.65
N LYS A 156 -12.27 40.86 1.07
CA LYS A 156 -11.54 41.02 2.35
C LYS A 156 -10.19 41.72 2.22
N TYR A 157 -9.44 41.45 1.14
CA TYR A 157 -8.04 41.88 0.99
C TYR A 157 -7.76 42.63 -0.31
N GLY A 158 -8.79 42.89 -1.12
CA GLY A 158 -8.67 43.59 -2.41
C GLY A 158 -7.75 42.86 -3.40
N LYS A 159 -7.12 43.65 -4.28
CA LYS A 159 -6.16 43.14 -5.29
C LYS A 159 -4.97 42.44 -4.65
N ILE A 160 -4.54 42.88 -3.48
CA ILE A 160 -3.38 42.33 -2.75
C ILE A 160 -3.65 40.87 -2.37
N GLY A 161 -4.85 40.54 -1.88
CA GLY A 161 -5.22 39.16 -1.54
C GLY A 161 -5.17 38.23 -2.75
N LEU A 162 -5.68 38.69 -3.90
CA LEU A 162 -5.64 37.91 -5.15
C LEU A 162 -4.21 37.70 -5.63
N GLU A 163 -3.36 38.71 -5.50
CA GLU A 163 -1.96 38.64 -5.88
C GLU A 163 -1.15 37.66 -5.03
N VAL A 164 -1.46 37.55 -3.73
CA VAL A 164 -0.90 36.52 -2.85
C VAL A 164 -1.43 35.15 -3.27
N TYR A 165 -2.74 34.99 -3.42
CA TYR A 165 -3.37 33.72 -3.78
C TYR A 165 -2.81 33.12 -5.08
N ASN A 166 -2.67 33.94 -6.12
CA ASN A 166 -2.11 33.52 -7.41
C ASN A 166 -0.64 33.08 -7.36
N ARG A 167 0.09 33.42 -6.29
CA ARG A 167 1.51 33.07 -6.10
C ARG A 167 1.72 31.86 -5.18
N ILE A 168 0.67 31.31 -4.58
CA ILE A 168 0.76 30.08 -3.77
C ILE A 168 0.75 28.87 -4.70
N ASP A 169 1.92 28.56 -5.26
CA ASP A 169 2.14 27.44 -6.19
C ASP A 169 2.83 26.22 -5.54
N GLY A 170 3.15 26.30 -4.25
CA GLY A 170 3.89 25.28 -3.50
C GLY A 170 5.39 25.23 -3.79
N VAL A 171 5.91 26.12 -4.65
CA VAL A 171 7.33 26.24 -4.99
C VAL A 171 7.93 27.50 -4.37
N ARG A 172 7.20 28.62 -4.41
CA ARG A 172 7.65 29.89 -3.84
C ARG A 172 7.64 29.88 -2.32
N THR A 173 8.65 30.54 -1.73
CA THR A 173 8.71 30.76 -0.27
C THR A 173 7.90 31.99 0.13
N ALA A 174 7.50 32.06 1.40
CA ALA A 174 6.79 33.23 1.95
C ALA A 174 7.57 34.54 1.72
N GLU A 175 8.90 34.51 1.87
CA GLU A 175 9.80 35.64 1.63
C GLU A 175 9.71 36.15 0.18
N GLN A 176 9.66 35.24 -0.80
CA GLN A 176 9.52 35.61 -2.22
C GLN A 176 8.16 36.25 -2.50
N ILE A 177 7.09 35.71 -1.91
CA ILE A 177 5.74 36.27 -2.08
C ILE A 177 5.67 37.68 -1.47
N MET A 178 6.23 37.90 -0.28
CA MET A 178 6.30 39.23 0.33
C MET A 178 7.06 40.23 -0.53
N ALA A 179 8.22 39.83 -1.05
CA ALA A 179 9.06 40.70 -1.87
C ALA A 179 8.39 41.05 -3.21
N GLU A 180 7.70 40.09 -3.84
CA GLU A 180 7.00 40.32 -5.11
C GLU A 180 5.73 41.16 -4.97
N VAL A 181 4.96 40.96 -3.89
CA VAL A 181 3.68 41.67 -3.67
C VAL A 181 3.89 42.99 -2.94
N GLY A 182 5.00 43.15 -2.22
CA GLY A 182 5.30 44.35 -1.43
C GLY A 182 4.48 44.47 -0.16
N ILE A 183 4.25 43.34 0.54
CA ILE A 183 3.48 43.30 1.80
C ILE A 183 4.36 42.93 2.99
N SER A 184 3.95 43.35 4.19
CA SER A 184 4.58 42.93 5.43
C SER A 184 4.25 41.48 5.77
N GLU A 185 5.12 40.85 6.56
CA GLU A 185 4.95 39.49 7.06
C GLU A 185 3.64 39.31 7.81
N GLU A 186 3.29 40.25 8.70
CA GLU A 186 2.02 40.24 9.43
C GLU A 186 0.81 40.17 8.50
N LYS A 187 0.83 40.93 7.41
CA LYS A 187 -0.27 40.95 6.43
C LYS A 187 -0.30 39.67 5.60
N LEU A 188 0.87 39.13 5.22
CA LEU A 188 0.93 37.84 4.54
C LEU A 188 0.36 36.72 5.43
N VAL A 189 0.76 36.66 6.69
CA VAL A 189 0.27 35.65 7.65
C VAL A 189 -1.24 35.78 7.84
N GLU A 190 -1.78 37.00 7.94
CA GLU A 190 -3.22 37.24 8.02
C GLU A 190 -3.98 36.68 6.81
N ILE A 191 -3.46 36.91 5.60
CA ILE A 191 -4.06 36.40 4.35
C ILE A 191 -3.97 34.87 4.30
N LEU A 192 -2.81 34.29 4.61
CA LEU A 192 -2.60 32.84 4.60
C LEU A 192 -3.52 32.11 5.61
N ASN A 193 -3.66 32.66 6.82
CA ASN A 193 -4.57 32.11 7.82
C ASN A 193 -6.03 32.17 7.38
N PHE A 194 -6.45 33.27 6.72
CA PHE A 194 -7.80 33.37 6.18
C PHE A 194 -8.06 32.35 5.07
N LEU A 195 -7.10 32.16 4.16
CA LEU A 195 -7.22 31.16 3.10
C LEU A 195 -7.29 29.73 3.66
N GLU A 196 -6.55 29.45 4.73
CA GLU A 196 -6.60 28.17 5.45
C GLU A 196 -7.94 27.97 6.18
N GLU A 197 -8.43 29.01 6.88
CA GLU A 197 -9.73 28.98 7.57
C GLU A 197 -10.90 28.76 6.61
N LYS A 198 -10.79 29.27 5.37
CA LYS A 198 -11.76 29.03 4.29
C LYS A 198 -11.56 27.70 3.57
N GLY A 199 -10.55 26.90 3.94
CA GLY A 199 -10.24 25.62 3.32
C GLY A 199 -9.72 25.74 1.88
N ILE A 200 -9.23 26.91 1.48
CA ILE A 200 -8.70 27.18 0.14
C ILE A 200 -7.26 26.64 0.03
N ILE A 201 -6.49 26.74 1.11
CA ILE A 201 -5.12 26.21 1.21
C ILE A 201 -4.95 25.41 2.51
N LYS A 202 -3.89 24.60 2.58
CA LYS A 202 -3.49 23.88 3.80
C LYS A 202 -2.04 24.21 4.10
N LEU A 203 -1.77 24.84 5.25
CA LEU A 203 -0.43 25.22 5.65
C LEU A 203 0.17 24.12 6.52
N GLU A 204 1.40 23.71 6.21
CA GLU A 204 2.17 22.84 7.10
C GLU A 204 2.76 23.69 8.22
N HIS A 205 2.04 23.82 9.34
CA HIS A 205 2.53 24.54 10.51
C HIS A 205 3.65 23.75 11.20
N PRO A 206 4.90 24.25 11.25
CA PRO A 206 6.00 23.52 11.87
C PRO A 206 5.87 23.36 13.40
N GLU A 207 4.97 24.11 14.06
CA GLU A 207 4.96 24.22 15.52
C GLU A 207 3.85 23.46 16.27
N LYS A 208 2.84 22.89 15.60
CA LYS A 208 1.74 22.19 16.30
C LYS A 208 2.00 20.69 16.54
N LYS A 209 3.17 20.34 17.09
CA LYS A 209 3.45 18.98 17.60
C LYS A 209 3.32 18.82 19.13
N LYS A 210 2.90 19.83 19.88
CA LYS A 210 2.60 19.68 21.32
C LYS A 210 1.43 20.57 21.78
N LYS A 211 0.22 20.01 21.78
CA LYS A 211 -0.76 20.09 22.88
C LYS A 211 -2.03 19.32 22.48
N VAL A 212 -2.37 18.36 23.32
CA VAL A 212 -3.57 17.52 23.27
C VAL A 212 -4.70 18.23 24.04
N GLU A 213 -5.94 17.99 23.60
CA GLU A 213 -7.23 18.13 24.33
C GLU A 213 -7.71 19.53 24.78
N GLU A 214 -8.79 20.03 24.16
CA GLU A 214 -10.16 19.92 24.69
C GLU A 214 -11.15 20.74 23.82
N LYS A 215 -12.34 20.14 23.57
CA LYS A 215 -13.66 20.78 23.39
C LYS A 215 -13.94 21.63 22.13
N LYS A 216 -14.78 21.12 21.22
CA LYS A 216 -16.26 21.19 21.27
C LYS A 216 -16.86 20.74 19.94
N GLU A 217 -17.64 19.68 19.98
CA GLU A 217 -18.56 19.30 18.91
C GLU A 217 -19.62 20.40 18.71
N LYS A 218 -19.72 20.92 17.49
CA LYS A 218 -20.89 21.63 16.99
C LYS A 218 -21.61 20.66 16.05
N PHE A 219 -22.76 20.16 16.48
CA PHE A 219 -23.73 19.52 15.60
C PHE A 219 -24.36 20.57 14.68
N GLY A 220 -24.21 20.40 13.37
CA GLY A 220 -25.04 20.99 12.33
C GLY A 220 -25.49 19.88 11.38
N PRO A 221 -26.68 19.95 10.78
CA PRO A 221 -27.19 18.88 9.93
C PRO A 221 -26.50 18.95 8.57
N MET A 222 -25.60 18.00 8.29
CA MET A 222 -25.04 17.79 6.95
C MET A 222 -25.78 16.64 6.27
N THR A 223 -26.77 17.00 5.47
CA THR A 223 -27.10 16.26 4.25
C THR A 223 -26.02 16.59 3.21
N GLY A 224 -25.15 15.64 2.92
CA GLY A 224 -24.16 15.73 1.86
C GLY A 224 -23.11 14.66 2.08
N GLU A 225 -22.99 13.75 1.13
CA GLU A 225 -22.10 12.58 1.13
C GLU A 225 -20.76 12.85 1.85
N LEU A 226 -20.63 12.25 3.04
CA LEU A 226 -19.36 12.14 3.74
C LEU A 226 -18.46 11.22 2.92
N GLU A 227 -17.60 11.80 2.08
CA GLU A 227 -16.29 11.18 1.87
C GLU A 227 -15.64 11.08 3.25
N GLU A 228 -15.63 9.88 3.80
CA GLU A 228 -14.89 9.55 5.02
C GLU A 228 -13.43 9.99 4.81
N VAL A 229 -13.09 11.15 5.36
CA VAL A 229 -11.71 11.51 5.63
C VAL A 229 -11.26 10.53 6.71
N GLU A 230 -10.82 9.33 6.29
CA GLU A 230 -10.10 8.39 7.16
C GLU A 230 -8.95 9.21 7.75
N GLU A 231 -9.11 9.67 9.00
CA GLU A 231 -8.01 10.25 9.77
C GLU A 231 -6.83 9.29 9.63
N GLU A 232 -5.68 9.81 9.17
CA GLU A 232 -4.44 9.03 9.05
C GLU A 232 -3.97 8.63 10.46
N GLU A 233 -4.63 7.65 11.05
CA GLU A 233 -4.23 7.04 12.30
C GLU A 233 -2.84 6.48 12.09
N LYS A 234 -1.89 7.07 12.82
CA LYS A 234 -0.52 6.58 12.89
C LYS A 234 -0.54 5.10 13.24
N LEU A 235 0.26 4.33 12.51
CA LEU A 235 0.44 2.91 12.77
C LEU A 235 0.91 2.70 14.21
N PRO A 236 0.53 1.59 14.87
CA PRO A 236 1.01 1.28 16.22
C PRO A 236 2.54 1.35 16.25
N GLY A 237 3.08 2.16 17.16
CA GLY A 237 4.47 2.65 17.12
C GLY A 237 5.57 1.59 17.31
N GLU A 238 5.23 0.32 17.39
CA GLU A 238 6.18 -0.79 17.61
C GLU A 238 6.54 -1.55 16.32
N LEU A 239 5.78 -1.38 15.23
CA LEU A 239 6.01 -2.14 14.00
C LEU A 239 7.00 -1.45 13.07
N SER A 240 7.93 -2.23 12.50
CA SER A 240 8.79 -1.78 11.41
C SER A 240 7.93 -1.33 10.22
N PRO A 241 7.97 -0.03 9.82
CA PRO A 241 7.22 0.43 8.66
C PRO A 241 7.80 -0.14 7.36
N ILE A 242 6.96 -0.22 6.33
CA ILE A 242 7.44 -0.40 4.96
C ILE A 242 7.85 0.98 4.44
N GLU A 243 9.12 1.13 4.07
CA GLU A 243 9.71 2.41 3.68
C GLU A 243 9.90 2.49 2.17
N LEU A 244 9.55 3.64 1.60
CA LEU A 244 9.79 4.02 0.22
C LEU A 244 11.03 4.93 0.15
N PRO A 245 12.17 4.45 -0.39
CA PRO A 245 13.36 5.27 -0.52
C PRO A 245 13.21 6.27 -1.68
N ILE A 246 13.32 7.55 -1.37
CA ILE A 246 13.22 8.66 -2.34
C ILE A 246 14.56 9.41 -2.33
N LYS A 247 15.17 9.64 -3.51
CA LYS A 247 16.39 10.47 -3.60
C LYS A 247 16.09 11.88 -3.08
N ALA A 248 16.96 12.41 -2.22
CA ALA A 248 16.77 13.72 -1.63
C ALA A 248 16.68 14.81 -2.73
N LYS A 249 15.70 15.72 -2.63
CA LYS A 249 15.58 16.86 -3.54
C LYS A 249 16.83 17.74 -3.42
N GLY A 250 17.40 18.16 -4.54
CA GLY A 250 18.63 18.97 -4.55
C GLY A 250 19.92 18.18 -4.35
N MET A 251 19.88 16.84 -4.47
CA MET A 251 21.10 16.05 -4.50
C MET A 251 21.94 16.42 -5.73
N ASP A 252 23.08 17.07 -5.50
CA ASP A 252 24.08 17.31 -6.54
C ASP A 252 24.56 15.97 -7.13
N VAL A 253 24.76 15.95 -8.44
CA VAL A 253 25.31 14.81 -9.19
C VAL A 253 26.61 14.33 -8.55
N ILE A 254 27.46 15.25 -8.08
CA ILE A 254 28.72 14.93 -7.40
C ILE A 254 28.46 14.17 -6.09
N LYS A 255 27.47 14.62 -5.29
CA LYS A 255 27.08 13.95 -4.04
C LYS A 255 26.54 12.55 -4.32
N GLY A 256 25.74 12.39 -5.37
CA GLY A 256 25.24 11.08 -5.82
C GLY A 256 26.34 10.11 -6.23
N ILE A 257 27.35 10.57 -6.98
CA ILE A 257 28.51 9.75 -7.38
C ILE A 257 29.33 9.35 -6.15
N LYS A 258 29.58 10.28 -5.23
CA LYS A 258 30.33 10.01 -3.99
C LYS A 258 29.60 8.99 -3.11
N ALA A 259 28.30 9.14 -2.91
CA ALA A 259 27.48 8.21 -2.15
C ALA A 259 27.49 6.81 -2.78
N ARG A 260 27.29 6.72 -4.10
CA ARG A 260 27.35 5.44 -4.84
C ARG A 260 28.71 4.76 -4.68
N ALA A 261 29.81 5.51 -4.78
CA ALA A 261 31.15 4.99 -4.57
C ALA A 261 31.35 4.50 -3.12
N GLY A 262 30.87 5.25 -2.13
CA GLY A 262 30.93 4.87 -0.71
C GLY A 262 30.16 3.57 -0.42
N ILE A 263 28.97 3.43 -1.00
CA ILE A 263 28.18 2.20 -0.90
C ILE A 263 28.87 1.04 -1.62
N LEU A 264 29.42 1.25 -2.82
CA LEU A 264 30.13 0.20 -3.55
C LEU A 264 31.36 -0.30 -2.78
N LEU A 265 32.08 0.59 -2.10
CA LEU A 265 33.22 0.23 -1.25
C LEU A 265 32.79 -0.53 0.02
N SER A 266 31.67 -0.15 0.63
CA SER A 266 31.22 -0.72 1.92
C SER A 266 30.42 -2.02 1.77
N TYR A 267 29.68 -2.15 0.68
CA TYR A 267 28.69 -3.20 0.46
C TYR A 267 28.91 -3.97 -0.87
N GLY A 268 29.98 -3.67 -1.59
CA GLY A 268 30.30 -4.30 -2.86
C GLY A 268 29.24 -4.06 -3.94
N ASN A 269 29.20 -4.96 -4.91
CA ASN A 269 28.31 -4.89 -6.07
C ASN A 269 26.82 -4.90 -5.68
N GLU A 270 26.45 -5.59 -4.58
CA GLU A 270 25.07 -5.62 -4.10
C GLU A 270 24.61 -4.23 -3.66
N GLY A 271 25.45 -3.50 -2.91
CA GLY A 271 25.18 -2.13 -2.52
C GLY A 271 24.97 -1.21 -3.73
N GLY A 272 25.82 -1.33 -4.75
CA GLY A 272 25.69 -0.57 -5.99
C GLY A 272 24.34 -0.84 -6.69
N LYS A 273 23.94 -2.11 -6.80
CA LYS A 273 22.65 -2.50 -7.38
C LYS A 273 21.44 -1.97 -6.59
N ILE A 274 21.54 -1.98 -5.25
CA ILE A 274 20.51 -1.42 -4.37
C ILE A 274 20.39 0.08 -4.60
N PHE A 275 21.51 0.81 -4.61
CA PHE A 275 21.53 2.25 -4.88
C PHE A 275 20.92 2.59 -6.24
N ASP A 276 21.28 1.84 -7.28
CA ASP A 276 20.79 2.04 -8.64
C ASP A 276 19.28 1.72 -8.77
N SER A 277 18.73 0.92 -7.85
CA SER A 277 17.31 0.57 -7.81
C SER A 277 16.43 1.62 -7.10
N ILE A 278 17.00 2.69 -6.56
CA ILE A 278 16.26 3.77 -5.89
C ILE A 278 15.65 4.70 -6.95
N ASP A 279 14.35 4.49 -7.19
CA ASP A 279 13.55 5.17 -8.21
C ASP A 279 12.40 6.02 -7.63
N GLY A 280 12.20 6.00 -6.31
CA GLY A 280 11.08 6.66 -5.62
C GLY A 280 9.72 5.99 -5.86
N LYS A 281 9.69 4.81 -6.48
CA LYS A 281 8.48 4.01 -6.76
C LYS A 281 8.52 2.67 -6.07
N SER A 282 9.69 2.02 -6.09
CA SER A 282 9.96 0.71 -5.51
C SER A 282 10.30 0.85 -4.03
N ASP A 283 9.51 0.22 -3.16
CA ASP A 283 9.82 0.19 -1.72
C ASP A 283 10.86 -0.89 -1.36
N VAL A 284 11.29 -0.93 -0.09
CA VAL A 284 12.35 -1.84 0.37
C VAL A 284 12.04 -3.33 0.13
N ILE A 285 10.76 -3.76 0.17
CA ILE A 285 10.35 -5.16 -0.11
C ILE A 285 10.56 -5.44 -1.60
N GLN A 286 10.07 -4.54 -2.46
CA GLN A 286 10.18 -4.69 -3.91
C GLN A 286 11.65 -4.72 -4.36
N ILE A 287 12.50 -3.87 -3.79
CA ILE A 287 13.94 -3.85 -4.06
C ILE A 287 14.59 -5.17 -3.61
N SER A 288 14.29 -5.63 -2.40
CA SER A 288 14.81 -6.90 -1.86
C SER A 288 14.45 -8.10 -2.74
N LYS A 289 13.16 -8.22 -3.11
CA LYS A 289 12.64 -9.31 -3.96
C LYS A 289 13.24 -9.27 -5.37
N LYS A 290 13.32 -8.08 -5.99
CA LYS A 290 13.87 -7.90 -7.35
C LYS A 290 15.34 -8.28 -7.42
N LEU A 291 16.14 -7.88 -6.42
CA LEU A 291 17.58 -8.11 -6.41
C LEU A 291 17.98 -9.44 -5.77
N ARG A 292 17.02 -10.16 -5.15
CA ARG A 292 17.25 -11.35 -4.31
C ARG A 292 18.29 -11.08 -3.21
N VAL A 293 18.20 -9.92 -2.57
CA VAL A 293 19.07 -9.51 -1.45
C VAL A 293 18.23 -9.45 -0.18
N PRO A 294 18.71 -9.94 0.98
CA PRO A 294 17.94 -9.92 2.23
C PRO A 294 17.46 -8.52 2.64
N ILE A 295 16.24 -8.44 3.18
CA ILE A 295 15.58 -7.18 3.51
C ILE A 295 16.37 -6.36 4.54
N TYR A 296 17.01 -7.02 5.50
CA TYR A 296 17.83 -6.36 6.51
C TYR A 296 19.06 -5.68 5.90
N THR A 297 19.65 -6.24 4.83
CA THR A 297 20.77 -5.64 4.10
C THR A 297 20.29 -4.40 3.35
N VAL A 298 19.15 -4.50 2.65
CA VAL A 298 18.53 -3.35 1.97
C VAL A 298 18.28 -2.23 2.96
N ARG A 299 17.63 -2.50 4.11
CA ARG A 299 17.37 -1.50 5.15
C ARG A 299 18.63 -0.87 5.71
N LYS A 300 19.67 -1.67 5.96
CA LYS A 300 20.94 -1.17 6.48
C LYS A 300 21.55 -0.14 5.52
N ILE A 301 21.61 -0.47 4.23
CA ILE A 301 22.10 0.44 3.18
C ILE A 301 21.23 1.69 3.08
N MET A 302 19.90 1.55 3.10
CA MET A 302 18.97 2.68 3.05
C MET A 302 19.17 3.65 4.23
N LYS A 303 19.35 3.12 5.45
CA LYS A 303 19.62 3.93 6.65
C LYS A 303 20.96 4.66 6.57
N ASP A 304 21.99 4.05 6.00
CA ASP A 304 23.28 4.72 5.82
C ASP A 304 23.19 5.84 4.78
N LEU A 305 22.50 5.60 3.66
CA LEU A 305 22.21 6.63 2.66
C LEU A 305 21.34 7.77 3.23
N GLU A 306 20.41 7.47 4.12
CA GLU A 306 19.57 8.46 4.79
C GLU A 306 20.41 9.35 5.73
N LYS A 307 21.32 8.76 6.52
CA LYS A 307 22.27 9.51 7.37
C LYS A 307 23.17 10.44 6.56
N GLU A 308 23.54 10.05 5.35
CA GLU A 308 24.31 10.90 4.42
C GLU A 308 23.46 11.98 3.73
N GLY A 309 22.13 11.98 3.95
CA GLY A 309 21.19 12.89 3.31
C GLY A 309 21.14 12.68 1.79
N VAL A 310 21.26 11.43 1.35
CA VAL A 310 21.21 11.01 -0.06
C VAL A 310 19.80 10.52 -0.41
N VAL A 311 19.15 9.86 0.55
CA VAL A 311 17.77 9.40 0.44
C VAL A 311 16.95 9.87 1.62
N VAL A 312 15.64 9.94 1.42
CA VAL A 312 14.61 10.13 2.45
C VAL A 312 13.78 8.85 2.47
N LEU A 313 13.62 8.25 3.64
CA LEU A 313 12.80 7.05 3.81
C LEU A 313 11.38 7.46 4.21
N LYS A 314 10.45 7.40 3.25
CA LYS A 314 9.04 7.71 3.50
C LYS A 314 8.28 6.44 3.93
N PRO A 315 7.73 6.34 5.15
CA PRO A 315 6.85 5.23 5.50
C PRO A 315 5.61 5.21 4.60
N LEU A 316 5.23 4.02 4.13
CA LEU A 316 3.99 3.83 3.37
C LEU A 316 2.76 4.00 4.27
N THR A 317 1.72 4.63 3.74
CA THR A 317 0.42 4.74 4.42
C THR A 317 -0.37 3.43 4.33
N ARG A 318 -1.40 3.28 5.18
CA ARG A 318 -2.32 2.12 5.16
C ARG A 318 -2.91 1.90 3.75
N LYS A 319 -3.36 2.98 3.11
CA LYS A 319 -3.91 2.99 1.75
C LYS A 319 -2.86 2.58 0.71
N GLU A 320 -1.62 3.05 0.85
CA GLU A 320 -0.52 2.65 -0.04
C GLU A 320 -0.17 1.16 0.11
N ILE A 321 -0.16 0.62 1.33
CA ILE A 321 0.09 -0.81 1.59
C ILE A 321 -1.02 -1.67 0.97
N ARG A 322 -2.29 -1.37 1.26
CA ARG A 322 -3.44 -2.09 0.66
C ARG A 322 -3.41 -2.05 -0.87
N LYS A 323 -3.12 -0.88 -1.45
CA LYS A 323 -3.05 -0.71 -2.90
C LYS A 323 -1.93 -1.53 -3.54
N ARG A 324 -0.78 -1.65 -2.87
CA ARG A 324 0.41 -2.33 -3.41
C ARG A 324 0.38 -3.84 -3.18
N TYR A 325 -0.08 -4.26 -2.00
CA TYR A 325 0.07 -5.64 -1.52
C TYR A 325 -1.26 -6.35 -1.23
N GLY A 326 -2.38 -5.65 -1.27
CA GLY A 326 -3.71 -6.20 -0.96
C GLY A 326 -4.08 -6.13 0.52
N GLU A 327 -5.35 -6.45 0.82
CA GLU A 327 -5.90 -6.44 2.18
C GLU A 327 -5.30 -7.54 3.08
N ASP A 328 -4.97 -8.70 2.51
CA ASP A 328 -4.34 -9.80 3.24
C ASP A 328 -2.97 -9.35 3.79
N ALA A 329 -2.15 -8.74 2.92
CA ALA A 329 -0.85 -8.21 3.29
C ALA A 329 -0.97 -7.09 4.33
N TYR A 330 -1.98 -6.22 4.22
CA TYR A 330 -2.23 -5.21 5.24
C TYR A 330 -2.60 -5.85 6.60
N THR A 331 -3.37 -6.93 6.60
CA THR A 331 -3.69 -7.70 7.80
C THR A 331 -2.45 -8.31 8.44
N ILE A 332 -1.53 -8.82 7.63
CA ILE A 332 -0.24 -9.35 8.07
C ILE A 332 0.66 -8.23 8.62
N PHE A 333 0.71 -7.10 7.91
CA PHE A 333 1.45 -5.91 8.31
C PHE A 333 1.05 -5.41 9.70
N LYS A 334 -0.26 -5.38 10.02
CA LYS A 334 -0.75 -4.96 11.35
C LYS A 334 -0.19 -5.78 12.51
N LYS A 335 0.28 -7.01 12.28
CA LYS A 335 0.79 -7.89 13.34
C LYS A 335 2.30 -8.03 13.31
N TYR A 336 2.90 -8.10 12.13
CA TYR A 336 4.31 -8.45 11.95
C TYR A 336 5.11 -7.41 11.17
N GLY A 337 4.51 -6.27 10.83
CA GLY A 337 5.17 -5.17 10.13
C GLY A 337 5.75 -5.57 8.78
N LEU A 338 6.87 -4.93 8.42
CA LEU A 338 7.64 -5.18 7.21
C LEU A 338 8.01 -6.66 7.02
N GLU A 339 8.47 -7.33 8.08
CA GLU A 339 8.98 -8.69 8.04
C GLU A 339 7.89 -9.69 7.63
N GLY A 340 6.67 -9.52 8.17
CA GLY A 340 5.52 -10.34 7.79
C GLY A 340 5.10 -10.17 6.33
N VAL A 341 5.09 -8.93 5.82
CA VAL A 341 4.75 -8.66 4.42
C VAL A 341 5.84 -9.19 3.49
N MET A 342 7.11 -9.11 3.89
CA MET A 342 8.20 -9.72 3.13
C MET A 342 8.01 -11.24 3.03
N LEU A 343 7.69 -11.92 4.14
CA LEU A 343 7.42 -13.36 4.12
C LEU A 343 6.24 -13.71 3.19
N TYR A 344 5.15 -12.95 3.30
CA TYR A 344 3.98 -13.09 2.44
C TYR A 344 4.34 -13.02 0.95
N GLU A 345 5.17 -12.05 0.58
CA GLU A 345 5.61 -11.84 -0.80
C GLU A 345 6.57 -12.91 -1.34
N LEU A 346 7.20 -13.68 -0.46
CA LEU A 346 8.08 -14.80 -0.80
C LEU A 346 7.32 -16.13 -0.95
N ILE A 347 6.13 -16.26 -0.35
CA ILE A 347 5.30 -17.46 -0.47
C ILE A 347 4.88 -17.69 -1.94
N GLY A 348 4.95 -18.94 -2.37
CA GLY A 348 4.72 -19.36 -3.76
C GLY A 348 5.89 -19.04 -4.70
N GLY A 349 7.01 -18.52 -4.19
CA GLY A 349 8.28 -18.44 -4.90
C GLY A 349 9.01 -19.78 -4.98
N GLU A 350 10.18 -19.78 -5.62
CA GLU A 350 11.06 -20.97 -5.73
C GLU A 350 11.91 -21.22 -4.47
N MET A 351 11.79 -20.35 -3.46
CA MET A 351 12.58 -20.42 -2.24
C MET A 351 12.00 -21.46 -1.28
N ASN A 352 12.88 -22.24 -0.64
CA ASN A 352 12.49 -23.07 0.48
C ASN A 352 12.30 -22.23 1.76
N PHE A 353 11.74 -22.83 2.80
CA PHE A 353 11.38 -22.13 4.03
C PHE A 353 12.58 -21.46 4.73
N LYS A 354 13.75 -22.13 4.75
CA LYS A 354 14.99 -21.56 5.28
C LYS A 354 15.48 -20.37 4.49
N GLN A 355 15.48 -20.45 3.17
CA GLN A 355 15.86 -19.34 2.30
C GLN A 355 14.94 -18.13 2.49
N MET A 356 13.63 -18.36 2.68
CA MET A 356 12.71 -17.29 3.03
C MET A 356 13.06 -16.64 4.38
N ALA A 357 13.42 -17.44 5.39
CA ALA A 357 13.88 -16.92 6.68
C ALA A 357 15.20 -16.15 6.56
N ASP A 358 16.15 -16.64 5.76
CA ASP A 358 17.43 -15.99 5.47
C ASP A 358 17.24 -14.63 4.78
N MET A 359 16.18 -14.47 3.98
CA MET A 359 15.84 -13.20 3.35
C MET A 359 15.28 -12.16 4.33
N ILE A 360 14.78 -12.58 5.50
CA ILE A 360 14.11 -11.71 6.48
C ILE A 360 15.05 -11.37 7.65
N TYR A 361 15.71 -12.37 8.23
CA TYR A 361 16.52 -12.21 9.44
C TYR A 361 17.98 -12.58 9.22
N ALA A 362 18.87 -11.70 9.71
CA ALA A 362 20.30 -11.96 9.73
C ALA A 362 20.66 -13.04 10.75
N GLU A 363 20.09 -12.96 11.96
CA GLU A 363 20.44 -13.84 13.07
C GLU A 363 19.52 -15.07 13.14
N LYS A 364 20.08 -16.22 13.51
CA LYS A 364 19.32 -17.47 13.64
C LYS A 364 18.25 -17.43 14.73
N LYS A 365 18.53 -16.72 15.83
CA LYS A 365 17.64 -16.65 17.00
C LYS A 365 16.27 -16.06 16.67
N ASP A 366 16.23 -15.13 15.70
CA ASP A 366 15.00 -14.44 15.32
C ASP A 366 14.17 -15.24 14.30
N ARG A 367 14.74 -16.31 13.72
CA ARG A 367 14.07 -17.15 12.73
C ARG A 367 12.91 -17.94 13.31
N ALA A 368 12.88 -18.16 14.61
CA ALA A 368 11.75 -18.82 15.28
C ALA A 368 10.43 -18.06 15.03
N ASN A 369 10.49 -16.72 14.93
CA ASN A 369 9.33 -15.88 14.64
C ASN A 369 8.77 -16.13 13.23
N VAL A 370 9.59 -16.61 12.29
CA VAL A 370 9.15 -16.90 10.90
C VAL A 370 8.11 -18.00 10.88
N VAL A 371 8.20 -18.98 11.78
CA VAL A 371 7.20 -20.05 11.90
C VAL A 371 5.85 -19.48 12.29
N ASP A 372 5.81 -18.63 13.32
CA ASP A 372 4.55 -18.01 13.76
C ASP A 372 3.98 -17.04 12.72
N MET A 373 4.84 -16.29 12.03
CA MET A 373 4.44 -15.45 10.89
C MET A 373 3.82 -16.29 9.78
N PHE A 374 4.47 -17.40 9.40
CA PHE A 374 4.01 -18.27 8.33
C PHE A 374 2.66 -18.93 8.63
N LEU A 375 2.48 -19.42 9.86
CA LEU A 375 1.20 -19.98 10.31
C LEU A 375 0.10 -18.91 10.33
N PHE A 376 0.42 -17.69 10.76
CA PHE A 376 -0.53 -16.59 10.71
C PHE A 376 -0.91 -16.21 9.27
N ILE A 377 0.05 -16.17 8.36
CA ILE A 377 -0.21 -15.91 6.94
C ILE A 377 -1.16 -16.97 6.39
N HIS A 378 -0.91 -18.26 6.64
CA HIS A 378 -1.83 -19.32 6.22
C HIS A 378 -3.25 -19.14 6.76
N LYS A 379 -3.38 -18.72 8.02
CA LYS A 379 -4.68 -18.40 8.61
C LYS A 379 -5.37 -17.23 7.90
N VAL A 380 -4.65 -16.14 7.62
CA VAL A 380 -5.20 -14.99 6.86
C VAL A 380 -5.65 -15.41 5.48
N LEU A 381 -4.89 -16.30 4.84
CA LEU A 381 -5.17 -16.83 3.51
C LEU A 381 -6.30 -17.87 3.47
N GLY A 382 -6.82 -18.29 4.63
CA GLY A 382 -7.83 -19.36 4.72
C GLY A 382 -7.32 -20.71 4.23
N ILE A 383 -6.01 -20.96 4.32
CA ILE A 383 -5.40 -22.22 3.89
C ILE A 383 -5.41 -23.18 5.08
N GLU A 384 -6.37 -24.11 5.08
CA GLU A 384 -6.42 -25.22 6.03
C GLU A 384 -5.44 -26.32 5.61
N LEU A 385 -4.14 -26.06 5.80
CA LEU A 385 -3.14 -27.12 5.74
C LEU A 385 -2.81 -27.56 7.17
N PRO A 386 -2.78 -28.86 7.47
CA PRO A 386 -2.19 -29.36 8.71
C PRO A 386 -0.68 -29.12 8.64
N VAL A 387 -0.27 -27.89 8.96
CA VAL A 387 1.14 -27.49 8.97
C VAL A 387 1.71 -27.86 10.33
N ASP A 388 2.54 -28.90 10.36
CA ASP A 388 3.26 -29.28 11.56
C ASP A 388 4.32 -28.23 11.90
N LYS A 389 4.13 -27.56 13.04
CA LYS A 389 5.03 -26.53 13.56
C LYS A 389 6.44 -27.07 13.80
N GLU A 390 6.59 -28.33 14.24
CA GLU A 390 7.89 -28.95 14.48
C GLU A 390 8.65 -29.19 13.17
N LEU A 391 7.95 -29.59 12.12
CA LEU A 391 8.54 -29.79 10.81
C LEU A 391 9.09 -28.47 10.25
N LEU A 392 8.36 -27.36 10.42
CA LEU A 392 8.85 -26.04 10.01
C LEU A 392 10.11 -25.62 10.76
N TYR A 393 10.19 -25.89 12.07
CA TYR A 393 11.42 -25.63 12.83
C TYR A 393 12.59 -26.46 12.31
N LYS A 394 12.39 -27.77 12.04
CA LYS A 394 13.43 -28.63 11.45
C LYS A 394 13.91 -28.11 10.10
N GLN A 395 13.00 -27.58 9.27
CA GLN A 395 13.36 -26.97 7.98
C GLN A 395 14.20 -25.70 8.12
N LEU A 396 14.12 -24.97 9.23
CA LEU A 396 14.99 -23.80 9.48
C LEU A 396 16.41 -24.20 9.89
N GLU A 397 16.57 -25.40 10.46
CA GLU A 397 17.86 -25.93 10.92
C GLU A 397 18.65 -26.64 9.82
N SER A 398 17.97 -27.38 8.94
CA SER A 398 18.53 -28.08 7.77
C SER A 398 19.16 -27.11 6.79
#